data_AF-A0A7V1BWD7-F1
#
_entry.id   AF-A0A7V1BWD7-F1
#
_cell.length_a   1.000
_cell.length_b   1.000
_cell.length_c   1.000
_cell.angle_alpha   90.00
_cell.angle_beta   90.00
_cell.angle_gamma   90.00
#
_symmetry.space_group_name_H-M   'P 1'
#
loop_
_entity.id
_entity.type
_entity.pdbx_description
1 polymer ?
#
loop_
_entity_poly.entity_id
_entity_poly.type
_entity_poly.pdbx_seq_one_letter_code
_entity_poly.pdbx_strand_id
1 'polypeptide(L)' 'MPENQTENSFERKMPEDSITKDFQELFDAKDADIVSKLAVKYNVSETALTLRLIDLNLV' A
#
# COMPACT_ATOMS: atom_id res chain seq x y z
N MET A 1 -23.72 14.75 -6.34
CA MET A 1 -23.46 13.30 -6.41
C MET A 1 -22.33 13.01 -5.43
N PRO A 2 -22.38 11.98 -4.57
CA PRO A 2 -21.41 11.82 -3.49
C PRO A 2 -20.16 11.11 -4.01
N GLU A 3 -19.22 11.88 -4.54
CA GLU A 3 -17.93 11.39 -5.03
C GLU A 3 -16.94 11.07 -3.88
N ASN A 4 -17.27 11.44 -2.63
CA ASN A 4 -16.39 11.33 -1.46
C ASN A 4 -16.35 9.96 -0.74
N GLN A 5 -17.08 8.94 -1.21
CA GLN A 5 -17.16 7.66 -0.47
C GLN A 5 -16.04 6.68 -0.83
N THR A 6 -15.47 6.78 -2.03
CA THR A 6 -14.47 5.81 -2.52
C THR A 6 -13.07 6.13 -2.01
N GLU A 7 -12.65 7.41 -2.06
CA GLU A 7 -11.34 7.88 -1.57
C GLU A 7 -11.16 7.61 -0.06
N ASN A 8 -12.20 7.83 0.73
CA ASN A 8 -12.19 7.61 2.18
C ASN A 8 -11.94 6.15 2.60
N SER A 9 -12.27 5.18 1.74
CA SER A 9 -12.10 3.76 2.07
C SER A 9 -10.69 3.26 1.80
N PHE A 10 -10.02 3.81 0.77
CA PHE A 10 -8.65 3.45 0.44
C PHE A 10 -7.66 4.07 1.43
N GLU A 11 -7.77 5.36 1.74
CA GLU A 11 -6.92 5.98 2.78
C GLU A 11 -7.14 5.36 4.16
N ARG A 12 -8.37 4.94 4.51
CA ARG A 12 -8.62 4.22 5.77
C ARG A 12 -7.93 2.87 5.84
N LYS A 13 -7.97 2.10 4.75
CA LYS A 13 -7.37 0.76 4.72
C LYS A 13 -5.86 0.82 4.55
N MET A 14 -5.39 1.79 3.78
CA MET A 14 -4.04 1.88 3.25
C MET A 14 -3.54 3.33 3.36
N PRO A 15 -3.33 3.84 4.59
CA PRO A 15 -2.83 5.19 4.79
C PRO A 15 -1.39 5.29 4.26
N GLU A 16 -1.12 6.37 3.54
CA GLU A 16 0.15 6.62 2.85
C GLU A 16 1.36 6.50 3.78
N ASP A 17 1.31 7.16 4.95
CA ASP A 17 2.39 7.12 5.93
C ASP A 17 2.73 5.70 6.38
N SER A 18 1.70 4.84 6.54
CA SER A 18 1.92 3.48 7.03
C SER A 18 2.45 2.57 5.94
N ILE A 19 1.93 2.68 4.71
CA ILE A 19 2.45 1.91 3.56
C ILE A 19 3.89 2.27 3.28
N THR A 20 4.19 3.57 3.24
CA THR A 20 5.54 4.07 2.95
C THR A 20 6.54 3.57 3.99
N LYS A 21 6.17 3.66 5.28
CA LYS A 21 7.01 3.16 6.37
C LYS A 21 7.22 1.65 6.31
N ASP A 22 6.15 0.89 6.11
CA ASP A 22 6.22 -0.57 6.04
C ASP A 22 6.99 -1.06 4.81
N PHE A 23 6.83 -0.38 3.68
CA PHE A 23 7.60 -0.64 2.47
C PHE A 23 9.08 -0.37 2.70
N GLN A 24 9.43 0.77 3.29
CA GLN A 24 10.83 1.12 3.59
C GLN A 24 11.47 0.10 4.54
N GLU A 25 10.76 -0.34 5.58
CA GLU A 25 11.27 -1.35 6.53
C GLU A 25 11.58 -2.69 5.83
N LEU A 26 10.69 -3.15 4.95
CA LEU A 26 10.88 -4.38 4.18
C LEU A 26 11.94 -4.22 3.07
N PHE A 27 12.05 -3.02 2.49
CA PHE A 27 13.06 -2.67 1.50
C PHE A 27 14.46 -2.62 2.11
N ASP A 28 14.62 -1.99 3.27
CA ASP A 28 15.87 -1.94 4.03
C ASP A 28 16.30 -3.33 4.52
N ALA A 29 15.33 -4.20 4.82
CA ALA A 29 15.56 -5.61 5.11
C ALA A 29 15.98 -6.45 3.88
N LYS A 30 16.00 -5.85 2.67
CA LYS A 30 16.25 -6.52 1.38
C LYS A 30 15.35 -7.72 1.15
N ASP A 31 14.11 -7.63 1.62
CA ASP A 31 13.12 -8.67 1.43
C ASP A 31 12.71 -8.71 -0.04
N ALA A 32 12.67 -9.89 -0.66
CA ALA A 32 12.26 -10.02 -2.06
C ALA A 32 10.73 -10.01 -2.20
N ASP A 33 9.99 -10.29 -1.12
CA ASP A 33 8.53 -10.50 -1.13
C ASP A 33 7.77 -9.32 -0.52
N ILE A 34 8.30 -8.09 -0.65
CA ILE A 34 7.73 -6.86 -0.05
C ILE A 34 6.25 -6.70 -0.41
N VAL A 35 5.93 -6.82 -1.71
CA VAL A 35 4.58 -6.64 -2.24
C VAL A 35 3.62 -7.68 -1.64
N SER A 36 4.01 -8.96 -1.61
CA SER A 36 3.18 -10.03 -1.06
C SER A 36 2.94 -9.87 0.44
N LYS A 37 3.97 -9.49 1.21
CA LYS A 37 3.87 -9.26 2.66
C LYS A 37 2.96 -8.09 3.00
N LEU A 38 3.10 -6.98 2.28
CA LEU A 38 2.23 -5.82 2.44
C LEU A 38 0.79 -6.13 2.01
N ALA A 39 0.59 -6.88 0.92
CA ALA A 39 -0.74 -7.24 0.44
C ALA A 39 -1.51 -8.06 1.48
N VAL A 40 -0.83 -9.02 2.13
CA VAL A 40 -1.38 -9.79 3.26
C VAL A 40 -1.65 -8.88 4.46
N LYS A 41 -0.71 -8.00 4.83
CA LYS A 41 -0.84 -7.09 5.98
C LYS A 41 -2.05 -6.16 5.85
N TYR A 42 -2.26 -5.59 4.66
CA TYR A 42 -3.34 -4.65 4.38
C TYR A 42 -4.64 -5.34 3.91
N ASN A 43 -4.65 -6.67 3.83
CA ASN A 43 -5.76 -7.49 3.35
C ASN A 43 -6.31 -6.98 2.00
N VAL A 44 -5.40 -6.82 1.04
CA VAL A 44 -5.67 -6.35 -0.32
C VAL A 44 -4.97 -7.24 -1.34
N SER A 45 -5.39 -7.13 -2.60
CA SER A 45 -4.72 -7.80 -3.71
C SER A 45 -3.37 -7.14 -4.01
N GLU A 46 -2.37 -7.92 -4.41
CA GLU A 46 -1.05 -7.43 -4.82
C GLU A 46 -1.13 -6.37 -5.93
N THR A 47 -2.08 -6.52 -6.86
CA THR A 47 -2.33 -5.53 -7.91
C THR A 47 -2.77 -4.18 -7.33
N ALA A 48 -3.68 -4.18 -6.35
CA ALA A 48 -4.15 -2.95 -5.73
C ALA A 48 -3.04 -2.26 -4.92
N LEU A 49 -2.24 -3.05 -4.22
CA LEU A 49 -1.06 -2.55 -3.52
C LEU A 49 -0.02 -1.98 -4.49
N THR A 50 0.28 -2.68 -5.58
CA THR A 50 1.26 -2.24 -6.58
C THR A 50 0.84 -0.91 -7.20
N LEU A 51 -0.44 -0.76 -7.55
CA LEU A 51 -0.98 0.52 -8.03
C LEU A 51 -0.79 1.64 -6.99
N ARG A 52 -1.01 1.33 -5.71
CA ARG A 52 -0.79 2.30 -4.63
C ARG A 52 0.70 2.63 -4.44
N LEU A 53 1.61 1.66 -4.56
CA LEU A 53 3.04 1.92 -4.46
C LEU A 53 3.57 2.77 -5.63
N ILE A 54 3.03 2.58 -6.83
CA ILE A 54 3.32 3.41 -8.00
C ILE A 54 2.81 4.84 -7.78
N ASP A 55 1.57 4.99 -7.29
CA ASP A 55 0.96 6.28 -6.94
C ASP A 55 1.82 7.05 -5.91
N LEU A 56 2.48 6.32 -5.00
CA LEU A 56 3.40 6.85 -3.98
C LEU A 56 4.86 7.01 -4.45
N ASN A 57 5.19 6.69 -5.71
CA ASN A 57 6.57 6.69 -6.26
C ASN A 57 7.59 5.85 -5.45
N LEU A 58 7.17 4.70 -4.91
CA LEU A 58 8.02 3.81 -4.10
C LEU A 58 8.64 2.65 -4.89
N VAL A 59 8.21 2.41 -6.13
CA VAL A 59 8.64 1.31 -7.01
C VAL A 59 9.04 1.82 -8.38
#